data_AF-A0A6G0X3L4-F1
#
_entry.id   AF-A0A6G0X3L4-F1
#
_cell.length_a   1.000
_cell.length_b   1.000
_cell.length_c   1.000
_cell.angle_alpha   90.00
_cell.angle_beta   90.00
_cell.angle_gamma   90.00
#
_symmetry.space_group_name_H-M   'P 1'
#
loop_
_entity.id
_entity.type
_entity.pdbx_description
1 polymer ?
#
loop_
_entity_poly.entity_id
_entity_poly.type
_entity_poly.pdbx_seq_one_letter_code
_entity_poly.pdbx_strand_id
1 'polypeptide(L)'
;KLEEKLNDYTNNRHIIKFSENPFAILIVTPITQRAHTLAFSKDIVFVDSTSSCDTQSHSVTFMLTSCSIGAVPLGMFITKGQTTDDYKVAFGSHF
;
A
#
# COMPACT_ATOMS: atom_id res chain seq x y z
N LYS A 1 -6.62 11.45 13.67
CA LYS A 1 -6.64 10.03 14.09
C LYS A 1 -5.49 9.20 13.52
N LEU A 2 -5.21 9.20 12.21
CA LEU A 2 -4.07 8.41 11.67
C LEU A 2 -2.73 8.98 12.17
N GLU A 3 -2.55 10.28 12.05
CA GLU A 3 -1.33 10.99 12.51
C GLU A 3 -1.08 10.81 14.02
N GLU A 4 -2.13 10.91 14.83
CA GLU A 4 -2.08 10.68 16.29
C GLU A 4 -1.52 9.30 16.67
N LYS A 5 -1.74 8.28 15.82
CA LYS A 5 -1.31 6.90 16.05
C LYS A 5 -0.04 6.52 15.29
N LEU A 6 0.59 7.46 14.58
CA LEU A 6 1.73 7.16 13.73
C LEU A 6 2.91 6.57 14.51
N ASN A 7 3.14 7.07 15.74
CA ASN A 7 4.16 6.55 16.64
C ASN A 7 3.86 5.10 17.05
N ASP A 8 2.62 4.77 17.39
CA ASP A 8 2.21 3.41 17.75
C ASP A 8 2.41 2.44 16.57
N TYR A 9 2.05 2.86 15.36
CA TYR A 9 2.27 2.06 14.15
C TYR A 9 3.77 1.82 13.90
N THR A 10 4.58 2.87 14.03
CA THR A 10 6.03 2.80 13.83
C THR A 10 6.69 1.92 14.89
N ASN A 11 6.29 2.03 16.15
CA ASN A 11 6.76 1.19 17.26
C ASN A 11 6.44 -0.29 17.03
N ASN A 12 5.31 -0.58 16.39
CA ASN A 12 4.90 -1.93 15.98
C ASN A 12 5.49 -2.35 14.61
N ARG A 13 6.47 -1.60 14.10
CA ARG A 13 7.19 -1.85 12.82
C ARG A 13 6.29 -1.83 11.59
N HIS A 14 5.16 -1.14 11.66
CA HIS A 14 4.40 -0.77 10.47
C HIS A 14 5.04 0.45 9.80
N ILE A 15 5.06 0.47 8.48
CA ILE A 15 5.42 1.64 7.69
C ILE A 15 4.11 2.23 7.18
N ILE A 16 3.71 3.34 7.78
CA ILE A 16 2.55 4.12 7.34
C ILE A 16 3.06 5.44 6.79
N LYS A 17 2.70 5.78 5.55
CA LYS A 17 2.96 7.09 4.97
C LYS A 17 1.67 7.64 4.38
N PHE A 18 1.52 8.95 4.39
CA PHE A 18 0.33 9.61 3.87
C PHE A 18 0.70 10.88 3.11
N SER A 19 -0.15 11.24 2.15
CA SER A 19 -0.13 12.48 1.39
C SER A 19 -1.57 12.98 1.32
N GLU A 20 -1.78 14.28 1.39
CA GLU A 20 -3.12 14.88 1.29
C GLU A 20 -3.46 15.37 -0.13
N ASN A 21 -2.46 15.63 -0.98
CA ASN A 21 -2.70 16.21 -2.30
C ASN A 21 -1.85 15.58 -3.43
N PRO A 22 -2.42 14.65 -4.22
CA PRO A 22 -3.66 13.91 -3.96
C PRO A 22 -3.60 13.06 -2.68
N PHE A 23 -4.79 12.73 -2.15
CA PHE A 23 -4.92 11.89 -0.96
C PHE A 23 -4.42 10.47 -1.27
N ALA A 24 -3.42 10.03 -0.52
CA ALA A 24 -2.89 8.67 -0.57
C ALA A 24 -2.38 8.24 0.80
N ILE A 25 -2.58 6.97 1.14
CA ILE A 25 -1.98 6.33 2.31
C ILE A 25 -1.29 5.05 1.84
N LEU A 26 -0.01 4.88 2.17
CA LEU A 26 0.71 3.62 2.07
C LEU A 26 0.70 2.91 3.42
N ILE A 27 0.38 1.62 3.39
CA ILE A 27 0.39 0.73 4.55
C ILE A 27 1.27 -0.48 4.22
N VAL A 28 2.37 -0.62 4.96
CA VAL A 28 3.21 -1.82 4.96
C VAL A 28 3.28 -2.36 6.37
N THR A 29 2.87 -3.61 6.55
CA THR A 29 2.91 -4.28 7.85
C THR A 29 4.17 -5.14 7.96
N PRO A 30 4.55 -5.59 9.17
CA PRO A 30 5.67 -6.52 9.33
C PRO A 30 5.51 -7.80 8.51
N ILE A 31 4.28 -8.28 8.28
CA ILE A 31 4.06 -9.47 7.46
C ILE A 31 4.29 -9.20 5.97
N THR A 32 3.88 -8.04 5.45
CA THR A 32 4.12 -7.69 4.04
C THR A 32 5.59 -7.34 3.78
N GLN A 33 6.31 -6.76 4.76
CA GLN A 33 7.76 -6.56 4.67
C GLN A 33 8.52 -7.88 4.52
N ARG A 34 8.08 -8.97 5.16
CA ARG A 34 8.69 -10.29 4.95
C ARG A 34 8.51 -10.80 3.53
N ALA A 35 7.42 -10.45 2.85
CA ALA A 35 7.23 -10.82 1.45
C ALA A 35 8.24 -10.13 0.51
N HIS A 36 8.84 -9.00 0.93
CA HIS A 36 9.88 -8.30 0.16
C HIS A 36 11.20 -9.08 0.07
N THR A 37 11.37 -10.14 0.87
CA THR A 37 12.55 -11.02 0.79
C THR A 37 12.37 -12.16 -0.21
N LEU A 38 11.17 -12.33 -0.77
CA LEU A 38 10.93 -13.32 -1.82
C LEU A 38 11.63 -12.88 -3.10
N ALA A 39 12.30 -13.81 -3.79
CA ALA A 39 13.10 -13.50 -4.99
C ALA A 39 12.28 -12.71 -6.04
N PHE A 40 11.07 -13.18 -6.34
CA PHE A 40 10.19 -12.57 -7.35
C PHE A 40 9.59 -11.22 -6.97
N SER A 41 9.65 -10.80 -5.70
CA SER A 41 9.02 -9.56 -5.24
C SER A 41 9.62 -8.28 -5.87
N LYS A 42 10.80 -8.40 -6.46
CA LYS A 42 11.52 -7.31 -7.14
C LYS A 42 11.39 -7.37 -8.66
N ASP A 43 10.89 -8.48 -9.20
CA ASP A 43 10.83 -8.72 -10.64
C ASP A 43 9.46 -8.37 -11.20
N ILE A 44 8.40 -8.89 -10.56
CA ILE A 44 7.01 -8.72 -11.01
C ILE A 44 6.11 -8.45 -9.82
N VAL A 45 5.32 -7.40 -9.95
CA VAL A 45 4.28 -7.03 -8.98
C VAL A 45 2.92 -7.06 -9.67
N PHE A 46 1.97 -7.77 -9.08
CA PHE A 46 0.57 -7.72 -9.48
C PHE A 46 -0.12 -6.64 -8.67
N VAL A 47 -0.99 -5.87 -9.34
CA VAL A 47 -1.75 -4.80 -8.72
C VAL A 47 -3.22 -5.12 -8.84
N ASP A 48 -3.90 -5.22 -7.71
CA ASP A 48 -5.35 -5.40 -7.64
C ASP A 48 -5.96 -4.21 -6.91
N SER A 49 -6.99 -3.60 -7.49
CA SER A 49 -7.58 -2.35 -6.97
C SER A 49 -9.08 -2.45 -6.90
N THR A 50 -9.63 -2.09 -5.76
CA THR A 50 -11.07 -1.96 -5.57
C THR A 50 -11.57 -0.61 -6.06
N SER A 51 -12.82 -0.51 -6.52
CA SER A 51 -13.45 0.77 -6.81
C SER A 51 -14.35 1.21 -5.65
N SER A 52 -14.33 2.51 -5.32
CA SER A 52 -15.28 3.20 -4.44
C SER A 52 -15.65 2.45 -3.14
N CYS A 53 -14.64 2.18 -2.31
CA CYS A 53 -14.76 1.34 -1.10
C CYS A 53 -15.33 2.04 0.13
N ASP A 54 -15.60 3.34 0.07
CA ASP A 54 -16.25 4.07 1.14
C ASP A 54 -17.13 5.21 0.61
N THR A 55 -17.73 5.96 1.53
CA THR A 55 -18.61 7.09 1.20
C THR A 55 -17.89 8.25 0.50
N GLN A 56 -16.56 8.27 0.52
CA GLN A 56 -15.73 9.24 -0.18
C GLN A 56 -15.16 8.69 -1.50
N SER A 57 -15.58 7.49 -1.88
CA SER A 57 -15.14 6.76 -3.07
C SER A 57 -13.64 6.49 -3.12
N HIS A 58 -12.98 6.33 -1.96
CA HIS A 58 -11.58 5.90 -1.93
C HIS A 58 -11.41 4.53 -2.60
N SER A 59 -10.25 4.32 -3.21
CA SER A 59 -9.83 3.04 -3.76
C SER A 59 -8.83 2.39 -2.81
N VAL A 60 -8.92 1.06 -2.65
CA VAL A 60 -7.92 0.26 -1.96
C VAL A 60 -7.17 -0.55 -3.00
N THR A 61 -5.85 -0.39 -3.06
CA THR A 61 -4.99 -1.06 -4.02
C THR A 61 -3.97 -1.94 -3.31
N PHE A 62 -3.93 -3.21 -3.64
CA PHE A 62 -2.93 -4.17 -3.17
C PHE A 62 -1.83 -4.34 -4.20
N MET A 63 -0.57 -4.29 -3.75
CA MET A 63 0.56 -4.86 -4.48
C MET A 63 0.79 -6.27 -3.99
N LEU A 64 0.97 -7.20 -4.91
CA LEU A 64 1.13 -8.61 -4.63
C LEU A 64 2.36 -9.14 -5.38
N THR A 65 3.07 -10.09 -4.78
CA THR A 65 4.06 -10.93 -5.47
C THR A 65 3.54 -12.35 -5.54
N SER A 66 3.95 -13.10 -6.56
CA SER A 66 3.74 -14.54 -6.59
C SER A 66 4.64 -15.25 -5.55
N CYS A 67 4.16 -16.39 -5.09
CA CYS A 67 4.88 -17.35 -4.25
C CYS A 67 4.40 -18.77 -4.59
N SER A 68 5.01 -19.79 -3.96
CA SER A 68 4.72 -21.20 -4.24
C SER A 68 3.26 -21.63 -3.99
N ILE A 69 2.49 -20.85 -3.22
CA ILE A 69 1.11 -21.16 -2.84
C ILE A 69 0.08 -20.13 -3.36
N GLY A 70 0.48 -19.24 -4.26
CA GLY A 70 -0.40 -18.20 -4.80
C GLY A 70 0.25 -16.82 -4.76
N ALA A 71 -0.49 -15.81 -4.30
CA ALA A 71 -0.02 -14.43 -4.21
C ALA A 71 -0.03 -13.93 -2.76
N VAL A 72 1.00 -13.17 -2.38
CA VAL A 72 1.11 -12.54 -1.06
C VAL A 72 1.30 -11.03 -1.19
N PRO A 73 0.73 -10.23 -0.28
CA PRO A 73 0.83 -8.78 -0.37
C PRO A 73 2.22 -8.23 -0.04
N LEU A 74 2.67 -7.28 -0.85
CA LEU A 74 3.85 -6.44 -0.63
C LEU A 74 3.48 -5.14 0.09
N GLY A 75 2.26 -4.65 -0.10
CA GLY A 75 1.76 -3.43 0.53
C GLY A 75 0.36 -3.10 0.06
N MET A 76 -0.26 -2.13 0.72
CA MET A 76 -1.59 -1.65 0.40
C MET A 76 -1.60 -0.13 0.33
N PHE A 77 -2.35 0.41 -0.62
CA PHE A 77 -2.61 1.84 -0.74
C PHE A 77 -4.09 2.13 -0.55
N ILE A 78 -4.38 3.29 0.03
CA ILE A 78 -5.70 3.90 0.01
C ILE A 78 -5.55 5.23 -0.71
N THR A 79 -6.25 5.40 -1.83
CA THR A 79 -6.15 6.60 -2.69
C THR A 79 -7.52 7.22 -2.91
N LYS A 80 -7.56 8.50 -3.31
CA LYS A 80 -8.83 9.17 -3.63
C LYS A 80 -9.58 8.48 -4.76
N GLY A 81 -8.86 8.02 -5.77
CA GLY A 81 -9.39 7.26 -6.89
C GLY A 81 -8.31 6.37 -7.49
N GLN A 82 -8.44 6.07 -8.78
CA GLN A 82 -7.51 5.22 -9.53
C GLN A 82 -6.87 5.99 -10.69
N THR A 83 -6.70 7.30 -10.54
CA THR A 83 -6.08 8.13 -11.58
C THR A 83 -4.56 7.93 -11.57
N THR A 84 -3.91 8.30 -12.67
CA THR A 84 -2.44 8.25 -12.76
C THR A 84 -1.78 9.11 -11.68
N ASP A 85 -2.36 10.26 -11.32
CA ASP A 85 -1.78 11.16 -10.32
C ASP A 85 -1.95 10.63 -8.90
N ASP A 86 -3.09 9.98 -8.59
CA ASP A 86 -3.27 9.24 -7.33
C ASP A 86 -2.16 8.21 -7.15
N TYR A 87 -1.90 7.42 -8.19
CA TYR A 87 -0.89 6.37 -8.15
C TYR A 87 0.55 6.90 -8.13
N LYS A 88 0.86 7.99 -8.83
CA LYS A 88 2.19 8.62 -8.72
C LYS A 88 2.51 9.01 -7.29
N VAL A 89 1.55 9.56 -6.55
CA VAL A 89 1.75 9.89 -5.14
C VAL A 89 1.82 8.65 -4.27
N ALA A 90 0.94 7.67 -4.49
CA ALA A 90 0.90 6.44 -3.71
C ALA A 90 2.21 5.63 -3.85
N PHE A 91 2.65 5.35 -5.08
CA PHE A 91 3.85 4.55 -5.35
C PHE A 91 5.15 5.36 -5.33
N GLY A 92 5.16 6.57 -5.90
CA GLY A 92 6.38 7.34 -6.18
C GLY A 92 7.00 8.02 -4.96
N SER A 93 6.33 8.00 -3.81
CA SER A 93 6.89 8.55 -2.57
C SER A 93 7.75 7.53 -1.79
N HIS A 94 7.81 6.25 -2.21
CA HIS A 94 8.20 5.16 -1.30
C HIS A 94 8.97 3.96 -1.85
N PHE A 95 9.37 3.95 -3.13
CA PHE A 95 10.28 2.94 -3.70
C PHE A 95 11.52 3.60 -4.30
#